data_AF-A0A8B8N418-F1
#
_entry.id   AF-A0A8B8N418-F1
#
_cell.length_a   1.000
_cell.length_b   1.000
_cell.length_c   1.000
_cell.angle_alpha   90.00
_cell.angle_beta   90.00
_cell.angle_gamma   90.00
#
_symmetry.space_group_name_H-M   'P 1'
#
loop_
_entity.id
_entity.type
_entity.pdbx_description
1 polymer ?
#
loop_
_entity_poly.entity_id
_entity_poly.type
_entity_poly.pdbx_seq_one_letter_code
_entity_poly.pdbx_strand_id
1 'polypeptide(L)'
;MLVESNSDHPYNHHLPERIIRVQAIEKHAKVWSDADILVFNSYLWWLRPEMKVLWGSFGSPGGIYKMVPVPRAYEMALNTWSDWLEVHINKTKAQVFFVSMSPTHDRAEDWGGVDGHNCYQEMEPIIREGYSGSGSKPELMRVVETVIYRLRTRGLGVQILNITQLSEYRKDAHPSIYKRQWHPLSQEQLANPTSYSDCFHWCLPGVSDVWNELLYAYIL
;
A
#
# COMPACT_ATOMS: atom_id res chain seq x y z
N MET A 1 3.94 -4.44 -4.44
CA MET A 1 4.38 -5.50 -3.49
C MET A 1 5.85 -5.38 -3.09
N LEU A 2 6.64 -4.45 -3.68
CA LEU A 2 8.10 -4.31 -3.56
C LEU A 2 8.88 -5.45 -4.22
N VAL A 3 8.64 -6.69 -3.81
CA VAL A 3 9.18 -7.89 -4.47
C VAL A 3 8.47 -8.17 -5.79
N GLU A 4 9.09 -8.98 -6.65
CA GLU A 4 8.51 -9.44 -7.92
C GLU A 4 7.18 -10.16 -7.68
N SER A 5 6.21 -9.91 -8.56
CA SER A 5 4.89 -10.52 -8.49
C SER A 5 4.30 -10.73 -9.87
N ASN A 6 3.26 -11.57 -9.96
CA ASN A 6 2.47 -11.67 -11.18
C ASN A 6 1.63 -10.40 -11.46
N SER A 7 1.64 -9.43 -10.54
CA SER A 7 0.87 -8.18 -10.60
C SER A 7 1.76 -6.96 -10.89
N ASP A 8 3.00 -7.15 -11.36
CA ASP A 8 3.95 -6.04 -11.58
C ASP A 8 3.62 -5.18 -12.80
N HIS A 9 2.79 -5.67 -13.72
CA HIS A 9 2.46 -4.93 -14.94
C HIS A 9 1.42 -3.84 -14.66
N PRO A 10 1.70 -2.54 -14.89
CA PRO A 10 0.84 -1.45 -14.43
C PRO A 10 -0.58 -1.47 -15.00
N TYR A 11 -0.79 -2.03 -16.19
CA TYR A 11 -2.12 -2.19 -16.80
C TYR A 11 -2.71 -3.60 -16.63
N ASN A 12 -1.93 -4.65 -16.89
CA ASN A 12 -2.36 -6.05 -16.84
C ASN A 12 -2.04 -6.70 -15.48
N HIS A 13 -2.63 -6.18 -14.40
CA HIS A 13 -2.42 -6.68 -13.03
C HIS A 13 -3.71 -7.09 -12.30
N HIS A 14 -4.86 -7.02 -12.98
CA HIS A 14 -6.14 -7.51 -12.46
C HIS A 14 -6.20 -9.03 -12.63
N LEU A 15 -5.62 -9.74 -11.67
CA LEU A 15 -5.58 -11.20 -11.66
C LEU A 15 -6.44 -11.75 -10.52
N PRO A 16 -7.16 -12.88 -10.72
CA PRO A 16 -7.95 -13.52 -9.66
C PRO A 16 -7.10 -13.91 -8.45
N GLU A 17 -5.84 -14.27 -8.69
CA GLU A 17 -4.88 -14.66 -7.68
C GLU A 17 -3.60 -13.82 -7.81
N ARG A 18 -3.20 -13.20 -6.70
CA ARG A 18 -1.92 -12.49 -6.60
C ARG A 18 -0.86 -13.42 -6.03
N ILE A 19 0.29 -13.46 -6.70
CA ILE A 19 1.44 -14.30 -6.33
C ILE A 19 2.66 -13.41 -6.20
N ILE A 20 3.33 -13.48 -5.05
CA ILE A 20 4.60 -12.79 -4.81
C ILE A 20 5.77 -13.77 -4.80
N ARG A 21 6.93 -13.31 -5.25
CA ARG A 21 8.20 -14.01 -5.17
C ARG A 21 9.04 -13.40 -4.06
N VAL A 22 8.94 -13.95 -2.86
CA VAL A 22 9.57 -13.40 -1.63
C VAL A 22 11.10 -13.47 -1.59
N GLN A 23 11.77 -13.88 -2.67
CA GLN A 23 13.23 -13.89 -2.79
C GLN A 23 13.69 -13.21 -4.08
N ALA A 24 12.82 -12.47 -4.75
CA ALA A 24 13.12 -11.81 -6.01
C ALA A 24 12.72 -10.34 -5.92
N ILE A 25 13.70 -9.45 -6.00
CA ILE A 25 13.50 -7.99 -5.97
C ILE A 25 14.34 -7.25 -7.00
N GLU A 26 15.38 -7.90 -7.51
CA GLU A 26 16.44 -7.35 -8.37
C GLU A 26 15.87 -6.74 -9.65
N LYS A 27 14.84 -7.36 -10.23
CA LYS A 27 14.13 -6.85 -11.40
C LYS A 27 13.59 -5.43 -11.18
N HIS A 28 13.07 -5.16 -9.99
CA HIS A 28 12.57 -3.84 -9.59
C HIS A 28 13.70 -2.95 -9.13
N ALA A 29 14.58 -3.49 -8.29
CA ALA A 29 15.57 -2.71 -7.56
C ALA A 29 16.71 -2.17 -8.42
N LYS A 30 16.89 -2.71 -9.64
CA LYS A 30 17.87 -2.21 -10.61
C LYS A 30 17.76 -0.71 -10.93
N VAL A 31 16.61 -0.08 -10.68
CA VAL A 31 16.41 1.37 -10.92
C VAL A 31 16.48 2.22 -9.64
N TRP A 32 16.77 1.62 -8.48
CA TRP A 32 16.75 2.33 -7.19
C TRP A 32 18.14 2.76 -6.70
N SER A 33 19.20 2.07 -7.09
CA SER A 33 20.52 2.16 -6.42
C SER A 33 21.16 3.56 -6.42
N ASP A 34 20.95 4.35 -7.47
CA ASP A 34 21.61 5.66 -7.62
C ASP A 34 20.77 6.85 -7.14
N ALA A 35 19.52 6.60 -6.70
CA ALA A 35 18.59 7.64 -6.29
C ALA A 35 19.05 8.34 -4.99
N ASP A 36 18.96 9.67 -4.97
CA ASP A 36 19.22 10.49 -3.78
C ASP A 36 18.09 10.40 -2.74
N ILE A 37 16.86 10.18 -3.20
CA ILE A 37 15.67 10.08 -2.37
C ILE A 37 14.85 8.88 -2.84
N LEU A 38 14.58 7.95 -1.93
CA LEU A 38 13.76 6.78 -2.18
C LEU A 38 12.53 6.81 -1.28
N VAL A 39 11.34 6.73 -1.86
CA VAL A 39 10.06 6.71 -1.14
C VAL A 39 9.33 5.42 -1.47
N PHE A 40 9.25 4.51 -0.50
CA PHE A 40 8.60 3.22 -0.65
C PHE A 40 7.21 3.21 -0.01
N ASN A 41 6.28 2.44 -0.57
CA ASN A 41 5.03 2.06 0.09
C ASN A 41 4.63 0.64 -0.32
N SER A 42 3.80 -0.03 0.49
CA SER A 42 3.27 -1.35 0.18
C SER A 42 2.10 -1.65 1.12
N TYR A 43 0.85 -1.61 0.67
CA TYR A 43 -0.28 -1.86 1.59
C TYR A 43 -1.52 -2.43 0.94
N LEU A 44 -2.17 -1.69 0.03
CA LEU A 44 -3.51 -1.99 -0.46
C LEU A 44 -3.73 -3.45 -0.91
N TRP A 45 -2.80 -4.02 -1.68
CA TRP A 45 -2.92 -5.40 -2.18
C TRP A 45 -2.66 -6.49 -1.13
N TRP A 46 -2.24 -6.11 0.07
CA TRP A 46 -2.09 -6.98 1.22
C TRP A 46 -3.35 -7.05 2.07
N LEU A 47 -4.41 -6.29 1.78
CA LEU A 47 -5.70 -6.34 2.49
C LEU A 47 -6.48 -7.63 2.19
N ARG A 48 -5.95 -8.76 2.66
CA ARG A 48 -6.43 -10.12 2.40
C ARG A 48 -6.07 -11.01 3.59
N PRO A 49 -6.73 -12.17 3.77
CA PRO A 49 -6.33 -13.12 4.82
C PRO A 49 -4.96 -13.76 4.56
N GLU A 50 -4.73 -14.18 3.32
CA GLU A 50 -3.52 -14.90 2.91
C GLU A 50 -3.00 -14.42 1.56
N MET A 51 -1.70 -14.62 1.34
CA MET A 51 -1.00 -14.34 0.09
C MET A 51 -0.37 -15.62 -0.45
N LYS A 52 -0.43 -15.82 -1.77
CA LYS A 52 0.29 -16.91 -2.41
C LYS A 52 1.74 -16.51 -2.61
N VAL A 53 2.64 -17.29 -2.02
CA VAL A 53 4.07 -17.08 -2.04
C VAL A 53 4.73 -18.13 -2.91
N LEU A 54 5.59 -17.68 -3.82
CA LEU A 54 6.42 -18.51 -4.68
C LEU A 54 7.89 -18.44 -4.24
N TRP A 55 8.48 -19.61 -3.95
CA TRP A 55 9.92 -19.80 -3.91
C TRP A 55 10.39 -20.36 -5.25
N GLY A 56 11.33 -19.68 -5.91
CA GLY A 56 11.78 -19.98 -7.27
C GLY A 56 11.27 -18.95 -8.30
N SER A 57 11.09 -19.40 -9.54
CA SER A 57 10.71 -18.56 -10.69
C SER A 57 9.39 -18.98 -11.29
N PHE A 58 8.63 -18.03 -11.86
CA PHE A 58 7.41 -18.33 -12.60
C PHE A 58 7.71 -19.30 -13.75
N GLY A 59 6.85 -20.32 -13.91
CA GLY A 59 6.99 -21.34 -14.95
C GLY A 59 8.13 -22.35 -14.74
N SER A 60 8.93 -22.24 -13.69
CA SER A 60 10.00 -23.20 -13.39
C SER A 60 9.43 -24.50 -12.80
N PRO A 61 9.91 -25.70 -13.23
CA PRO A 61 9.47 -26.98 -12.67
C PRO A 61 9.72 -27.14 -11.16
N GLY A 62 10.69 -26.40 -10.61
CA GLY A 62 11.05 -26.45 -9.19
C GLY A 62 10.39 -25.38 -8.32
N GLY A 63 9.44 -24.61 -8.85
CA GLY A 63 8.76 -23.55 -8.11
C GLY A 63 7.83 -24.09 -7.02
N ILE A 64 8.01 -23.66 -5.77
CA ILE A 64 7.15 -24.05 -4.64
C ILE A 64 6.17 -22.93 -4.36
N TYR A 65 4.87 -23.23 -4.41
CA TYR A 65 3.79 -22.30 -4.08
C TYR A 65 3.18 -22.67 -2.73
N LYS A 66 3.00 -21.70 -1.83
CA LYS A 66 2.22 -21.87 -0.60
C LYS A 66 1.32 -20.68 -0.34
N MET A 67 0.15 -20.95 0.24
CA MET A 67 -0.65 -19.92 0.89
C MET A 67 -0.02 -19.61 2.25
N VAL A 68 0.18 -18.32 2.52
CA VAL A 68 0.82 -17.83 3.74
C VAL A 68 -0.02 -16.70 4.32
N PRO A 69 -0.29 -16.68 5.64
CA PRO A 69 -0.97 -15.56 6.28
C PRO A 69 -0.27 -14.22 5.98
N VAL A 70 -1.06 -13.19 5.67
CA VAL A 70 -0.52 -11.91 5.17
C VAL A 70 0.54 -11.31 6.08
N PRO A 71 0.41 -11.22 7.42
CA PRO A 71 1.46 -10.62 8.25
C PRO A 71 2.82 -11.28 8.06
N ARG A 72 2.84 -12.61 7.88
CA ARG A 72 4.08 -13.37 7.65
C ARG A 72 4.61 -13.17 6.23
N ALA A 73 3.74 -13.21 5.21
CA ALA A 73 4.14 -12.98 3.82
C ALA A 73 4.67 -11.54 3.62
N TYR A 74 4.07 -10.57 4.32
CA TYR A 74 4.48 -9.18 4.32
C TYR A 74 5.84 -8.99 4.98
N GLU A 75 6.08 -9.62 6.13
CA GLU A 75 7.40 -9.65 6.77
C GLU A 75 8.46 -10.27 5.85
N MET A 76 8.15 -11.37 5.16
CA MET A 76 9.08 -11.99 4.20
C MET A 76 9.48 -11.02 3.08
N ALA A 77 8.49 -10.37 2.44
CA ALA A 77 8.76 -9.42 1.36
C ALA A 77 9.55 -8.19 1.85
N LEU A 78 9.23 -7.68 3.04
CA LEU A 78 9.94 -6.55 3.63
C LEU A 78 11.36 -6.91 4.08
N ASN A 79 11.61 -8.13 4.56
CA ASN A 79 12.97 -8.57 4.85
C ASN A 79 13.82 -8.55 3.59
N THR A 80 13.34 -9.11 2.47
CA THR A 80 14.03 -9.06 1.17
C THR A 80 14.29 -7.64 0.69
N TRP A 81 13.31 -6.74 0.84
CA TRP A 81 13.50 -5.32 0.58
C TRP A 81 14.59 -4.71 1.45
N SER A 82 14.55 -4.97 2.76
CA SER A 82 15.51 -4.41 3.71
C SER A 82 16.94 -4.93 3.51
N ASP A 83 17.09 -6.20 3.18
CA ASP A 83 18.37 -6.85 2.91
C ASP A 83 18.98 -6.32 1.61
N TRP A 84 18.14 -6.08 0.60
CA TRP A 84 18.59 -5.44 -0.63
C TRP A 84 19.07 -4.01 -0.37
N LEU A 85 18.29 -3.21 0.39
CA LEU A 85 18.66 -1.84 0.71
C LEU A 85 19.98 -1.74 1.48
N GLU A 86 20.20 -2.62 2.46
CA GLU A 86 21.42 -2.62 3.28
C GLU A 86 22.69 -2.67 2.42
N VAL A 87 22.66 -3.48 1.35
CA VAL A 87 23.81 -3.77 0.50
C VAL A 87 23.96 -2.73 -0.62
N HIS A 88 22.86 -2.23 -1.18
CA HIS A 88 22.89 -1.47 -2.44
C HIS A 88 22.69 0.04 -2.28
N ILE A 89 22.21 0.51 -1.13
CA ILE A 89 21.98 1.93 -0.91
C ILE A 89 23.17 2.58 -0.22
N ASN A 90 23.61 3.70 -0.78
CA ASN A 90 24.63 4.53 -0.15
C ASN A 90 24.04 5.27 1.08
N LYS A 91 24.34 4.73 2.26
CA LYS A 91 23.92 5.21 3.58
C LYS A 91 24.30 6.67 3.88
N THR A 92 25.28 7.23 3.18
CA THR A 92 25.76 8.61 3.38
C THR A 92 25.12 9.63 2.43
N LYS A 93 24.48 9.14 1.36
CA LYS A 93 23.94 9.97 0.28
C LYS A 93 22.42 9.91 0.24
N ALA A 94 21.85 8.70 0.30
CA ALA A 94 20.44 8.50 0.04
C ALA A 94 19.58 8.72 1.30
N GLN A 95 18.51 9.50 1.15
CA GLN A 95 17.43 9.56 2.14
C GLN A 95 16.37 8.52 1.78
N VAL A 96 16.04 7.64 2.72
CA VAL A 96 15.08 6.56 2.48
C VAL A 96 13.85 6.75 3.35
N PHE A 97 12.69 6.74 2.72
CA PHE A 97 11.39 6.90 3.34
C PHE A 97 10.51 5.67 3.11
N PHE A 98 9.67 5.37 4.10
CA PHE A 98 8.57 4.42 3.95
C PHE A 98 7.27 5.11 4.32
N VAL A 99 6.36 5.24 3.37
CA VAL A 99 5.02 5.78 3.60
C VAL A 99 4.19 4.72 4.29
N SER A 100 3.59 5.07 5.43
CA SER A 100 2.69 4.17 6.15
C SER A 100 1.44 3.84 5.31
N MET A 101 0.58 2.96 5.83
CA MET A 101 -0.62 2.56 5.11
C MET A 101 -1.53 3.74 4.74
N SER A 102 -1.94 3.78 3.47
CA SER A 102 -3.09 4.59 3.05
C SER A 102 -4.37 3.84 3.44
N PRO A 103 -5.26 4.43 4.24
CA PRO A 103 -6.52 3.79 4.64
C PRO A 103 -7.50 3.71 3.46
N THR A 104 -8.55 2.90 3.65
CA THR A 104 -9.67 2.75 2.70
C THR A 104 -10.97 3.11 3.40
N HIS A 105 -11.97 3.54 2.63
CA HIS A 105 -13.29 3.95 3.13
C HIS A 105 -14.42 3.19 2.41
N ASP A 106 -14.32 1.86 2.40
CA ASP A 106 -15.29 0.98 1.72
C ASP A 106 -16.53 0.64 2.55
N ARG A 107 -16.53 0.99 3.84
CA ARG A 107 -17.53 0.55 4.81
C ARG A 107 -17.99 1.70 5.68
N ALA A 108 -19.14 2.28 5.36
CA ALA A 108 -19.65 3.44 6.08
C ALA A 108 -19.97 3.16 7.54
N GLU A 109 -20.26 1.89 7.88
CA GLU A 109 -20.47 1.47 9.27
C GLU A 109 -19.29 1.81 10.18
N ASP A 110 -18.05 1.83 9.65
CA ASP A 110 -16.85 2.11 10.44
C ASP A 110 -16.91 3.52 11.08
N TRP A 111 -17.53 4.48 10.39
CA TRP A 111 -17.76 5.85 10.86
C TRP A 111 -19.21 6.16 11.27
N GLY A 112 -20.04 5.13 11.45
CA GLY A 112 -21.43 5.27 11.89
C GLY A 112 -22.41 5.66 10.79
N GLY A 113 -22.04 5.47 9.52
CA GLY A 113 -22.91 5.60 8.37
C GLY A 113 -23.83 4.38 8.16
N VAL A 114 -24.49 4.37 7.01
CA VAL A 114 -25.48 3.34 6.64
C VAL A 114 -24.79 2.04 6.22
N ASP A 115 -25.32 0.91 6.68
CA ASP A 115 -24.80 -0.41 6.32
C ASP A 115 -24.85 -0.67 4.81
N GLY A 116 -23.73 -1.14 4.26
CA GLY A 116 -23.56 -1.39 2.82
C GLY A 116 -23.28 -0.15 1.99
N HIS A 117 -23.11 1.02 2.61
CA HIS A 117 -22.62 2.24 1.95
C HIS A 117 -21.09 2.37 2.11
N ASN A 118 -20.49 3.29 1.36
CA ASN A 118 -19.05 3.55 1.36
C ASN A 118 -18.78 5.06 1.22
N CYS A 119 -17.59 5.44 0.74
CA CYS A 119 -17.22 6.84 0.50
C CYS A 119 -18.11 7.62 -0.49
N TYR A 120 -19.06 6.97 -1.17
CA TYR A 120 -20.00 7.65 -2.04
C TYR A 120 -20.83 8.69 -1.28
N GLN A 121 -20.85 9.93 -1.79
CA GLN A 121 -21.52 11.10 -1.21
C GLN A 121 -21.00 11.57 0.15
N GLU A 122 -19.87 11.04 0.61
CA GLU A 122 -19.18 11.60 1.76
C GLU A 122 -18.49 12.90 1.34
N MET A 123 -18.88 14.02 1.94
CA MET A 123 -18.37 15.37 1.58
C MET A 123 -17.65 16.07 2.74
N GLU A 124 -17.69 15.47 3.93
CA GLU A 124 -17.09 16.01 5.14
C GLU A 124 -16.18 14.96 5.78
N PRO A 125 -15.08 15.37 6.42
CA PRO A 125 -14.21 14.45 7.12
C PRO A 125 -14.91 13.83 8.34
N ILE A 126 -14.34 12.76 8.86
CA ILE A 126 -14.71 12.19 10.15
C ILE A 126 -14.19 13.11 11.25
N ILE A 127 -15.07 13.54 12.14
CA ILE A 127 -14.73 14.44 13.26
C ILE A 127 -14.51 13.69 14.59
N ARG A 128 -14.81 12.38 14.63
CA ARG A 128 -14.65 11.55 15.84
C ARG A 128 -13.17 11.38 16.15
N GLU A 129 -12.68 12.04 17.18
CA GLU A 129 -11.29 11.88 17.63
C GLU A 129 -10.93 10.41 17.90
N GLY A 130 -9.70 10.04 17.54
CA GLY A 130 -9.22 8.67 17.70
C GLY A 130 -9.90 7.66 16.78
N TYR A 131 -10.57 8.11 15.72
CA TYR A 131 -11.13 7.23 14.70
C TYR A 131 -10.05 6.30 14.12
N SER A 132 -10.41 5.03 13.96
CA SER A 132 -9.65 4.06 13.18
C SER A 132 -10.63 3.16 12.41
N GLY A 133 -10.35 2.99 11.12
CA GLY A 133 -11.21 2.22 10.21
C GLY A 133 -10.80 0.75 10.16
N SER A 134 -11.75 -0.13 9.80
CA SER A 134 -11.49 -1.56 9.68
C SER A 134 -10.54 -1.92 8.52
N GLY A 135 -10.41 -1.02 7.54
CA GLY A 135 -9.45 -1.11 6.43
C GLY A 135 -7.99 -0.85 6.84
N SER A 136 -7.75 -0.27 8.02
CA SER A 136 -6.42 -0.08 8.59
C SER A 136 -6.02 -1.30 9.42
N LYS A 137 -4.84 -1.88 9.15
CA LYS A 137 -4.32 -3.12 9.76
C LYS A 137 -3.04 -2.85 10.56
N PRO A 138 -3.12 -2.35 11.81
CA PRO A 138 -1.96 -1.97 12.61
C PRO A 138 -0.88 -3.05 12.71
N GLU A 139 -1.26 -4.33 12.66
CA GLU A 139 -0.35 -5.46 12.64
C GLU A 139 0.65 -5.41 11.47
N LEU A 140 0.26 -4.89 10.30
CA LEU A 140 1.17 -4.73 9.16
C LEU A 140 2.14 -3.57 9.39
N MET A 141 1.73 -2.50 10.07
CA MET A 141 2.65 -1.41 10.42
C MET A 141 3.65 -1.84 11.49
N ARG A 142 3.25 -2.67 12.46
CA ARG A 142 4.20 -3.28 13.41
C ARG A 142 5.28 -4.10 12.71
N VAL A 143 4.93 -4.78 11.61
CA VAL A 143 5.93 -5.47 10.76
C VAL A 143 6.87 -4.47 10.09
N VAL A 144 6.34 -3.39 9.49
CA VAL A 144 7.16 -2.31 8.89
C VAL A 144 8.13 -1.73 9.93
N GLU A 145 7.63 -1.34 11.10
CA GLU A 145 8.41 -0.79 12.21
C GLU A 145 9.50 -1.75 12.65
N THR A 146 9.18 -3.04 12.78
CA THR A 146 10.15 -4.09 13.16
C THR A 146 11.26 -4.23 12.13
N VAL A 147 10.92 -4.28 10.84
CA VAL A 147 11.90 -4.43 9.75
C VAL A 147 12.78 -3.18 9.65
N ILE A 148 12.18 -1.99 9.71
CA ILE A 148 12.91 -0.71 9.70
C ILE A 148 13.82 -0.58 10.91
N TYR A 149 13.36 -0.98 12.10
CA TYR A 149 14.18 -1.00 13.30
C TYR A 149 15.40 -1.92 13.13
N ARG A 150 15.21 -3.14 12.63
CA ARG A 150 16.32 -4.06 12.33
C ARG A 150 17.29 -3.47 11.30
N LEU A 151 16.79 -2.88 10.22
CA LEU A 151 17.62 -2.22 9.21
C LEU A 151 18.42 -1.04 9.79
N ARG A 152 17.81 -0.26 10.68
CA ARG A 152 18.50 0.81 11.43
C ARG A 152 19.63 0.26 12.30
N THR A 153 19.45 -0.88 12.98
CA THR A 153 20.54 -1.51 13.75
C THR A 153 21.71 -1.99 12.87
N ARG A 154 21.48 -2.17 11.55
CA ARG A 154 22.50 -2.46 10.53
C ARG A 154 23.05 -1.20 9.84
N GLY A 155 22.72 -0.02 10.36
CA GLY A 155 23.27 1.27 9.97
C GLY A 155 22.59 1.96 8.79
N LEU A 156 21.46 1.47 8.27
CA LEU A 156 20.65 2.20 7.29
C LEU A 156 19.35 2.70 7.95
N GLY A 157 19.22 4.02 8.08
CA GLY A 157 18.00 4.65 8.57
C GLY A 157 16.93 4.69 7.48
N VAL A 158 15.68 4.38 7.86
CA VAL A 158 14.50 4.62 7.03
C VAL A 158 13.52 5.44 7.84
N GLN A 159 13.12 6.60 7.32
CA GLN A 159 12.14 7.46 7.95
C GLN A 159 10.73 7.01 7.59
N ILE A 160 9.88 6.78 8.59
CA ILE A 160 8.47 6.47 8.35
C ILE A 160 7.72 7.79 8.16
N LEU A 161 7.03 7.96 7.03
CA LEU A 161 6.05 9.01 6.83
C LEU A 161 4.70 8.47 7.33
N ASN A 162 4.36 8.77 8.58
CA ASN A 162 3.13 8.30 9.19
C ASN A 162 1.94 9.15 8.71
N ILE A 163 1.30 8.70 7.65
CA ILE A 163 0.15 9.34 7.00
C ILE A 163 -1.18 8.69 7.41
N THR A 164 -1.16 7.59 8.16
CA THR A 164 -2.33 6.72 8.33
C THR A 164 -3.48 7.48 8.99
N GLN A 165 -3.28 7.97 10.21
CA GLN A 165 -4.37 8.53 11.02
C GLN A 165 -4.92 9.83 10.45
N LEU A 166 -4.05 10.72 9.93
CA LEU A 166 -4.53 11.95 9.28
C LEU A 166 -5.39 11.64 8.05
N SER A 167 -5.10 10.54 7.34
CA SER A 167 -5.83 10.13 6.16
C SER A 167 -7.10 9.35 6.51
N GLU A 168 -7.14 8.67 7.67
CA GLU A 168 -8.33 7.94 8.15
C GLU A 168 -9.50 8.89 8.41
N TYR A 169 -9.24 10.17 8.69
CA TYR A 169 -10.32 11.15 8.83
C TYR A 169 -10.94 11.56 7.49
N ARG A 170 -10.32 11.24 6.35
CA ARG A 170 -10.60 11.87 5.05
C ARG A 170 -11.51 11.06 4.14
N LYS A 171 -12.60 10.50 4.68
CA LYS A 171 -13.61 9.78 3.88
C LYS A 171 -14.18 10.61 2.70
N ASP A 172 -14.08 11.93 2.80
CA ASP A 172 -14.53 12.93 1.82
C ASP A 172 -13.62 13.09 0.59
N ALA A 173 -12.39 12.59 0.63
CA ALA A 173 -11.35 12.96 -0.34
C ALA A 173 -11.08 11.89 -1.42
N HIS A 174 -11.94 10.88 -1.50
CA HIS A 174 -11.86 9.83 -2.50
C HIS A 174 -12.51 10.26 -3.83
N PRO A 175 -12.02 9.79 -4.99
CA PRO A 175 -12.68 10.02 -6.27
C PRO A 175 -14.10 9.44 -6.33
N SER A 176 -14.41 8.42 -5.53
CA SER A 176 -15.70 7.74 -5.56
C SER A 176 -16.04 7.31 -6.99
N ILE A 177 -17.14 7.79 -7.57
CA ILE A 177 -17.55 7.47 -8.94
C ILE A 177 -16.83 8.29 -10.01
N TYR A 178 -16.16 9.38 -9.63
CA TYR A 178 -15.49 10.34 -10.51
C TYR A 178 -14.08 9.89 -10.95
N LYS A 179 -13.86 8.57 -11.01
CA LYS A 179 -12.66 7.98 -11.60
C LYS A 179 -12.84 7.72 -13.10
N ARG A 180 -11.72 7.48 -13.79
CA ARG A 180 -11.75 6.94 -15.15
C ARG A 180 -12.44 5.58 -15.17
N GLN A 181 -13.53 5.48 -15.92
CA GLN A 181 -14.19 4.21 -16.21
C GLN A 181 -13.51 3.57 -17.42
N TRP A 182 -12.78 2.48 -17.20
CA TRP A 182 -12.09 1.75 -18.27
C TRP A 182 -13.04 0.93 -19.15
N HIS A 183 -14.21 0.60 -18.62
CA HIS A 183 -15.26 -0.13 -19.31
C HIS A 183 -16.59 0.62 -19.11
N PRO A 184 -17.54 0.53 -20.05
CA PRO A 184 -18.88 1.06 -19.85
C PRO A 184 -19.53 0.45 -18.60
N LEU A 185 -20.20 1.28 -17.79
CA LEU A 185 -20.94 0.83 -16.63
C LEU A 185 -22.24 0.12 -17.06
N SER A 186 -22.60 -0.95 -16.38
CA SER A 186 -23.89 -1.61 -16.56
C SER A 186 -25.04 -0.75 -16.02
N GLN A 187 -26.28 -1.04 -16.43
CA GLN A 187 -27.47 -0.36 -15.87
C GLN A 187 -27.58 -0.56 -14.35
N GLU A 188 -27.22 -1.76 -13.87
CA GLU A 188 -27.19 -2.09 -12.44
C GLU A 188 -26.16 -1.23 -11.69
N GLN A 189 -24.96 -1.06 -12.24
CA GLN A 189 -23.95 -0.18 -11.66
C GLN A 189 -24.43 1.27 -11.64
N LEU A 190 -24.99 1.78 -12.74
CA LEU A 190 -25.52 3.14 -12.81
C LEU A 190 -26.63 3.40 -11.78
N ALA A 191 -27.48 2.39 -11.52
CA ALA A 191 -28.52 2.45 -10.49
C ALA A 191 -27.96 2.38 -9.05
N ASN A 192 -26.74 1.88 -8.87
CA ASN A 192 -26.08 1.73 -7.58
C ASN A 192 -24.62 2.28 -7.60
N PRO A 193 -24.43 3.61 -7.49
CA PRO A 193 -23.12 4.26 -7.40
C PRO A 193 -22.13 3.67 -6.40
N THR A 194 -22.63 3.20 -5.26
CA THR A 194 -21.84 2.55 -4.21
C THR A 194 -21.08 1.33 -4.77
N SER A 195 -21.68 0.57 -5.71
CA SER A 195 -21.10 -0.66 -6.26
C SER A 195 -19.82 -0.48 -7.08
N TYR A 196 -19.54 0.73 -7.57
CA TYR A 196 -18.37 1.01 -8.40
C TYR A 196 -17.53 2.20 -7.93
N SER A 197 -17.85 2.74 -6.75
CA SER A 197 -17.09 3.81 -6.11
C SER A 197 -15.67 3.37 -5.79
N ASP A 198 -14.71 4.27 -6.02
CA ASP A 198 -13.32 4.10 -5.61
C ASP A 198 -13.10 4.76 -4.26
N CYS A 199 -12.94 3.95 -3.22
CA CYS A 199 -12.68 4.40 -1.85
C CYS A 199 -11.27 4.03 -1.37
N PHE A 200 -10.34 3.89 -2.33
CA PHE A 200 -8.95 3.50 -2.09
C PHE A 200 -7.96 4.56 -2.57
N HIS A 201 -8.23 5.16 -3.73
CA HIS A 201 -7.41 6.22 -4.32
C HIS A 201 -7.88 7.61 -3.86
N TRP A 202 -7.10 8.64 -4.13
CA TRP A 202 -7.38 10.00 -3.65
C TRP A 202 -7.57 10.96 -4.81
N CYS A 203 -8.46 11.95 -4.64
CA CYS A 203 -8.53 13.09 -5.54
C CYS A 203 -7.23 13.90 -5.50
N LEU A 204 -6.92 14.56 -6.62
CA LEU A 204 -5.87 15.58 -6.71
C LEU A 204 -6.50 16.88 -7.25
N PRO A 205 -6.28 18.05 -6.61
CA PRO A 205 -5.58 18.22 -5.34
C PRO A 205 -6.35 17.56 -4.16
N GLY A 206 -5.65 17.22 -3.08
CA GLY A 206 -6.25 16.50 -1.96
C GLY A 206 -5.26 15.95 -0.93
N VAL A 207 -5.61 14.80 -0.33
CA VAL A 207 -4.88 14.20 0.81
C VAL A 207 -3.43 13.87 0.47
N SER A 208 -3.16 13.44 -0.77
CA SER A 208 -1.80 13.13 -1.21
C SER A 208 -0.89 14.37 -1.29
N ASP A 209 -1.44 15.58 -1.39
CA ASP A 209 -0.64 16.81 -1.33
C ASP A 209 -0.06 17.01 0.07
N VAL A 210 -0.85 16.75 1.12
CA VAL A 210 -0.40 16.79 2.52
C VAL A 210 0.72 15.77 2.77
N TRP A 211 0.64 14.59 2.16
CA TRP A 211 1.71 13.59 2.27
C TRP A 211 3.02 14.10 1.65
N ASN A 212 2.92 14.81 0.52
CA ASN A 212 4.07 15.41 -0.13
C ASN A 212 4.62 16.61 0.64
N GLU A 213 3.77 17.40 1.30
CA GLU A 213 4.21 18.47 2.22
C GLU A 213 4.99 17.89 3.41
N LEU A 214 4.54 16.77 3.99
CA LEU A 214 5.28 16.07 5.03
C LEU A 214 6.62 15.56 4.52
N LEU A 215 6.65 14.92 3.36
CA LEU A 215 7.90 14.47 2.74
C LEU A 215 8.85 15.65 2.49
N TYR A 216 8.35 16.74 1.92
CA TYR A 216 9.12 17.96 1.66
C TYR A 216 9.74 18.52 2.94
N ALA A 217 8.98 18.56 4.04
CA ALA A 217 9.47 19.02 5.34
C ALA A 217 10.58 18.14 5.92
N TYR A 218 10.65 16.84 5.59
CA TYR A 218 11.76 15.96 5.98
C TYR A 218 13.00 16.11 5.10
N ILE A 219 12.83 16.52 3.83
CA ILE A 219 13.93 16.65 2.87
C ILE A 219 14.72 17.94 3.10
N LEU A 220 14.03 19.01 3.51
CA LEU A 220 14.62 20.31 3.85
C LEU A 220 15.59 20.23 5.04
#